data_AF-A0A5B9FXJ5-F1
#
_entry.id   AF-A0A5B9FXJ5-F1
#
_cell.length_a   1.000
_cell.length_b   1.000
_cell.length_c   1.000
_cell.angle_alpha   90.00
_cell.angle_beta   90.00
_cell.angle_gamma   90.00
#
_symmetry.space_group_name_H-M   'P 1'
#
loop_
_entity.id
_entity.type
_entity.pdbx_description
1 polymer ?
#
loop_
_entity_poly.entity_id
_entity_poly.type
_entity_poly.pdbx_seq_one_letter_code
_entity_poly.pdbx_strand_id
1 'polypeptide(L)' 'MYPAMLQKGLHSQYLFVRPDFRKTGIATQLLTEAKNYVRRNNGKGLALETAKDNPARALYEKMGWKQDRDYLHYYCTV' A
#
# COMPACT_ATOMS: atom_id res chain seq x y z
N MET A 1 -19.50 1.81 -24.03
CA MET A 1 -18.83 0.53 -23.76
C MET A 1 -17.36 0.83 -23.48
N TYR A 2 -16.98 1.00 -22.20
CA TYR A 2 -15.57 1.14 -21.81
C TYR A 2 -15.11 -0.21 -21.25
N PRO A 3 -14.00 -0.80 -21.76
CA PRO A 3 -13.52 -2.06 -21.26
C PRO A 3 -12.88 -1.83 -19.88
N ALA A 4 -13.35 -2.60 -18.90
CA ALA A 4 -12.71 -2.74 -17.61
C ALA A 4 -11.30 -3.30 -17.82
N MET A 5 -10.29 -2.42 -17.85
CA MET A 5 -8.90 -2.82 -17.74
C MET A 5 -8.62 -3.19 -16.27
N LEU A 6 -9.06 -4.39 -15.88
CA LEU A 6 -8.52 -5.08 -14.70
C LEU A 6 -7.12 -5.56 -15.04
N GLN A 7 -6.17 -4.61 -15.06
CA GLN A 7 -4.77 -4.90 -15.23
C GLN A 7 -4.26 -5.55 -13.92
N LYS A 8 -3.95 -6.85 -13.98
CA LYS A 8 -3.35 -7.69 -12.91
C LYS A 8 -3.04 -6.97 -11.59
N GLY A 9 -4.07 -6.95 -10.74
CA GLY A 9 -4.13 -6.79 -9.27
C GLY A 9 -3.04 -6.00 -8.57
N LEU A 10 -3.31 -4.72 -8.28
CA LEU A 10 -2.89 -4.11 -7.02
C LEU A 10 -3.67 -4.82 -5.89
N HIS A 11 -2.99 -5.56 -5.03
CA HIS A 11 -3.60 -6.20 -3.86
C HIS A 11 -3.52 -5.22 -2.68
N SER A 12 -4.67 -4.72 -2.22
CA SER A 12 -4.75 -3.86 -1.03
C SER A 12 -4.57 -4.73 0.21
N GLN A 13 -3.35 -4.73 0.76
CA GLN A 13 -3.01 -5.48 1.96
C GLN A 13 -3.21 -4.60 3.20
N TYR A 14 -3.90 -5.15 4.20
CA TYR A 14 -3.96 -4.54 5.52
C TYR A 14 -2.61 -4.68 6.22
N LEU A 15 -1.96 -3.56 6.52
CA LEU A 15 -0.76 -3.52 7.36
C LEU A 15 -1.13 -2.94 8.72
N PHE A 16 -1.04 -3.77 9.76
CA PHE A 16 -1.25 -3.33 11.13
C PHE A 16 -0.12 -3.82 12.03
N VAL A 17 0.45 -2.91 12.81
CA VAL A 17 1.40 -3.22 13.88
C VAL A 17 0.78 -2.81 15.21
N ARG A 18 0.74 -3.75 16.16
CA ARG A 18 0.29 -3.54 17.54
C ARG A 18 0.98 -2.30 18.14
N PRO A 19 0.27 -1.43 18.87
CA PRO A 19 0.82 -0.19 19.43
C PRO A 19 2.16 -0.38 20.15
N ASP A 20 2.25 -1.41 20.99
CA ASP A 20 3.42 -1.76 21.81
C ASP A 20 4.70 -1.99 20.99
N PHE A 21 4.55 -2.34 19.72
CA PHE A 21 5.64 -2.69 18.81
C PHE A 21 5.82 -1.64 17.70
N ARG A 22 5.15 -0.49 17.76
CA ARG A 22 5.34 0.58 16.78
C ARG A 22 6.70 1.25 16.95
N LYS A 23 7.20 1.87 15.87
CA LYS A 23 8.51 2.56 15.82
C LYS A 23 9.73 1.66 16.08
N THR A 24 9.56 0.34 16.15
CA THR A 24 10.64 -0.65 16.27
C THR A 24 11.22 -1.11 14.92
N GLY A 25 10.66 -0.63 13.81
CA GLY A 25 11.10 -1.01 12.46
C GLY A 25 10.37 -2.21 11.85
N ILE A 26 9.49 -2.89 12.60
CA ILE A 26 8.71 -4.05 12.10
C ILE A 26 7.93 -3.72 10.83
N ALA A 27 7.22 -2.59 10.81
CA ALA A 27 6.47 -2.16 9.62
C ALA A 27 7.39 -1.94 8.40
N THR A 28 8.59 -1.39 8.62
CA THR A 28 9.60 -1.20 7.58
C THR A 28 10.05 -2.54 7.00
N GLN A 29 10.32 -3.53 7.87
CA GLN A 29 10.73 -4.87 7.44
C GLN A 29 9.62 -5.55 6.64
N LEU A 30 8.38 -5.52 7.13
CA LEU A 30 7.22 -6.10 6.42
C LEU A 30 7.03 -5.50 5.03
N LEU A 31 7.07 -4.16 4.92
CA LEU A 31 6.94 -3.48 3.62
C LEU A 31 8.11 -3.76 2.69
N THR A 32 9.32 -3.94 3.23
CA THR A 32 10.51 -4.29 2.46
C THR A 32 10.40 -5.69 1.89
N GLU A 33 10.00 -6.66 2.72
CA GLU A 33 9.79 -8.04 2.27
C GLU A 33 8.63 -8.14 1.27
N ALA A 34 7.57 -7.37 1.45
CA ALA A 34 6.49 -7.29 0.45
C ALA A 34 7.02 -6.77 -0.91
N LYS A 35 7.82 -5.69 -0.92
CA LYS A 35 8.45 -5.18 -2.15
C LYS A 35 9.35 -6.24 -2.79
N ASN A 36 10.15 -6.94 -1.99
CA ASN A 36 11.03 -8.01 -2.46
C ASN A 36 10.23 -9.18 -3.05
N TYR A 37 9.14 -9.58 -2.39
CA TYR A 37 8.24 -10.62 -2.89
C TYR A 37 7.66 -10.26 -4.26
N VAL A 38 7.12 -9.04 -4.43
CA VAL A 38 6.57 -8.61 -5.72
C VAL A 38 7.65 -8.60 -6.81
N ARG A 39 8.85 -8.11 -6.50
CA ARG A 39 9.99 -8.13 -7.44
C ARG A 39 10.37 -9.56 -7.86
N ARG A 40 10.47 -10.50 -6.91
CA ARG A 40 10.80 -11.91 -7.17
C ARG A 40 9.75 -12.62 -8.04
N ASN A 41 8.49 -12.18 -7.98
CA ASN A 41 7.38 -12.78 -8.71
C ASN A 41 7.00 -12.00 -9.98
N ASN A 42 7.88 -11.13 -10.49
CA ASN A 42 7.64 -10.28 -11.66
C ASN A 42 6.33 -9.47 -11.58
N GLY A 43 5.93 -9.08 -10.37
CA GLY A 43 4.76 -8.24 -10.16
C GLY A 43 5.05 -6.78 -10.52
N LYS A 44 3.99 -6.04 -10.90
CA LYS A 44 4.10 -4.66 -11.40
C LYS A 44 4.37 -3.63 -10.31
N GLY A 45 3.99 -3.92 -9.08
CA GLY A 45 4.12 -3.00 -7.95
C GLY A 45 3.24 -3.37 -6.78
N LEU A 46 3.27 -2.52 -5.77
CA LEU A 46 2.38 -2.56 -4.62
C LEU A 46 1.67 -1.21 -4.54
N ALA A 47 0.43 -1.22 -4.09
CA ALA A 47 -0.26 -0.01 -3.68
C ALA A 47 -0.80 -0.17 -2.27
N LEU A 48 -0.87 0.96 -1.58
CA LEU A 48 -1.39 1.07 -0.24
C LEU A 48 -2.47 2.14 -0.28
N GLU A 49 -3.63 1.80 0.28
CA GLU A 49 -4.69 2.75 0.55
C GLU A 49 -4.68 3.06 2.05
N THR A 50 -4.78 4.34 2.39
CA THR A 50 -4.73 4.79 3.79
C THR A 50 -5.54 6.07 3.96
N ALA A 51 -6.14 6.25 5.14
CA ALA A 51 -6.80 7.52 5.49
C ALA A 51 -5.79 8.67 5.46
N LYS A 52 -6.29 9.88 5.13
CA LYS A 52 -5.44 11.07 4.95
C LYS A 52 -4.69 11.46 6.21
N ASP A 53 -5.30 11.22 7.37
CA ASP A 53 -4.82 11.52 8.72
C ASP A 53 -4.07 10.35 9.39
N ASN A 54 -3.92 9.22 8.69
CA ASN A 54 -3.23 8.06 9.28
C ASN A 54 -1.72 8.36 9.44
N PRO A 55 -1.16 8.26 10.66
CA PRO A 55 0.26 8.52 10.91
C PRO A 55 1.21 7.58 10.17
N ALA A 56 0.74 6.42 9.69
CA ALA A 56 1.54 5.49 8.89
C ALA A 56 2.04 6.13 7.58
N ARG A 57 1.41 7.19 7.09
CA ARG A 57 1.84 7.93 5.89
C ARG A 57 3.29 8.40 5.95
N ALA A 58 3.73 8.88 7.11
CA ALA A 58 5.10 9.34 7.32
C ALA A 58 6.13 8.22 7.09
N LEU A 59 5.78 6.97 7.44
CA LEU A 59 6.61 5.81 7.16
C LEU A 59 6.67 5.54 5.65
N TYR A 60 5.52 5.58 4.97
CA TYR A 60 5.45 5.34 3.52
C TYR A 60 6.28 6.37 2.75
N GLU A 61 6.11 7.66 3.06
CA GLU A 61 6.87 8.75 2.44
C GLU A 61 8.38 8.60 2.71
N LYS A 62 8.78 8.28 3.96
CA LYS A 62 10.18 7.97 4.31
C LYS A 62 10.74 6.78 3.53
N MET A 63 9.92 5.80 3.21
CA MET A 63 10.29 4.61 2.43
C MET A 63 10.17 4.82 0.91
N GLY A 64 9.99 6.07 0.45
CA GLY A 64 9.96 6.45 -0.96
C GLY A 64 8.67 6.07 -1.70
N TRP A 65 7.60 5.74 -0.97
CA TRP A 65 6.29 5.59 -1.59
C TRP A 65 5.77 6.96 -2.03
N LYS A 66 5.07 7.00 -3.16
CA LYS A 66 4.48 8.22 -3.72
C LYS A 66 2.96 8.10 -3.66
N GLN A 67 2.31 9.22 -3.31
CA GLN A 67 0.86 9.30 -3.40
C GLN A 67 0.46 9.19 -4.87
N ASP A 68 -0.46 8.29 -5.16
CA ASP A 68 -1.07 8.15 -6.47
C ASP A 68 -2.02 9.33 -6.75
N ARG A 69 -2.01 9.83 -7.99
CA ARG A 69 -2.87 10.92 -8.47
C ARG A 69 -3.64 10.55 -9.74
N ASP A 70 -3.40 9.37 -10.30
CA ASP A 70 -3.89 8.95 -11.61
C ASP A 70 -5.16 8.07 -11.52
N TYR A 71 -5.55 7.67 -10.30
CA TYR A 71 -6.71 6.82 -10.05
C TYR A 71 -7.79 7.50 -9.20
N LEU A 72 -9.05 7.18 -9.50
CA LEU A 72 -10.23 7.60 -8.73
C LEU A 72 -10.67 6.46 -7.79
N HIS A 73 -10.94 6.80 -6.53
CA HIS A 73 -11.47 5.88 -5.53
C HIS A 73 -12.93 6.25 -5.23
N TYR A 74 -13.84 5.27 -5.30
CA TYR A 74 -15.27 5.44 -5.01
C TYR A 74 -15.65 4.59 -3.80
N TYR A 75 -16.43 5.16 -2.88
CA TYR A 75 -16.97 4.47 -1.71
C TYR A 75 -18.49 4.63 -1.69
N CYS A 76 -19.22 3.55 -1.42
CA CYS A 76 -20.68 3.56 -1.26
C CYS A 76 -21.01 3.02 0.13
N THR A 77 -21.64 3.86 0.96
CA THR A 77 -22.24 3.43 2.22
C THR A 77 -23.69 3.08 1.94
N VAL A 78 -24.13 1.89 2.35
CA VAL A 78 -25.54 1.49 2.33
C VAL A 78 -26.18 1.66 3.70
#